data_AF-A0A3E3E0A0-F1
#
_entry.id   AF-A0A3E3E0A0-F1
#
_cell.length_a   1.000
_cell.length_b   1.000
_cell.length_c   1.000
_cell.angle_alpha   90.00
_cell.angle_beta   90.00
_cell.angle_gamma   90.00
#
_symmetry.space_group_name_H-M   'P 1'
#
loop_
_entity.id
_entity.type
_entity.pdbx_description
1 polymer ?
#
loop_
_entity_poly.entity_id
_entity_poly.type
_entity_poly.pdbx_seq_one_letter_code
_entity_poly.pdbx_strand_id
1 'polypeptide(L)'
;MEKIASFMVDHTKLEPGIYLSREDRGVITYDLRFIKPNTPPFLSNKALHTIEHLCATYLRNSKFNENVIYFGPMGCRTGFYLLTLGLAHKEVIGLVKKTISDLSDYEGPIPGQSEIECGNYKELDLQEAKKELIKYNDVIKDLTEKDIYYK
;
A
#
# COMPACT_ATOMS: atom_id res chain seq x y z
N MET A 1 19.24 0.75 22.15
CA MET A 1 17.92 0.43 21.56
C MET A 1 18.17 -0.24 20.23
N GLU A 2 17.56 -1.40 20.00
CA GLU A 2 17.69 -2.10 18.72
C GLU A 2 16.87 -1.39 17.63
N LYS A 3 17.39 -1.37 16.40
CA LYS A 3 16.67 -0.79 15.26
C LYS A 3 15.60 -1.77 14.78
N ILE A 4 14.42 -1.27 14.43
CA ILE A 4 13.40 -2.05 13.74
C ILE A 4 13.76 -2.24 12.26
N ALA A 5 13.15 -3.21 11.59
CA ALA A 5 13.44 -3.58 10.20
C ALA A 5 13.47 -2.39 9.23
N SER A 6 12.49 -1.49 9.29
CA SER A 6 12.46 -0.30 8.43
C SER A 6 13.66 0.63 8.66
N PHE A 7 14.24 0.68 9.85
CA PHE A 7 15.40 1.53 10.15
C PHE A 7 16.74 0.92 9.75
N MET A 8 16.71 -0.32 9.25
CA MET A 8 17.88 -1.02 8.69
C MET A 8 17.99 -0.82 7.17
N VAL A 9 16.97 -0.26 6.51
CA VAL A 9 16.94 0.00 5.06
C VAL A 9 17.56 1.37 4.76
N ASP A 10 18.43 1.43 3.75
CA ASP A 10 19.00 2.68 3.23
C ASP A 10 17.98 3.43 2.36
N HIS A 11 17.22 4.33 2.99
CA HIS A 11 16.19 5.14 2.32
C HIS A 11 16.75 6.11 1.27
N THR A 12 18.08 6.31 1.19
CA THR A 12 18.68 7.13 0.13
C THR A 12 18.76 6.41 -1.21
N LYS A 13 18.64 5.08 -1.21
CA LYS A 13 18.69 4.21 -2.39
C LYS A 13 17.35 3.55 -2.74
N LEU A 14 16.38 3.63 -1.83
CA LEU A 14 15.07 3.02 -2.01
C LEU A 14 14.28 3.77 -3.09
N GLU A 15 13.72 3.02 -4.03
CA GLU A 15 12.87 3.53 -5.11
C GLU A 15 11.41 3.11 -4.90
N PRO A 16 10.44 3.67 -5.65
CA PRO A 16 9.07 3.17 -5.65
C PRO A 16 8.99 1.70 -6.08
N GLY A 17 8.13 0.91 -5.42
CA GLY A 17 8.03 -0.53 -5.66
C GLY A 17 7.23 -1.28 -4.60
N ILE A 18 7.37 -2.60 -4.57
CA ILE A 18 6.85 -3.49 -3.51
C ILE A 18 8.07 -4.19 -2.91
N TYR A 19 8.24 -4.15 -1.60
CA TYR A 19 9.38 -4.76 -0.93
C TYR A 19 8.96 -5.69 0.21
N LEU A 20 9.65 -6.82 0.36
CA LEU A 20 9.58 -7.68 1.52
C LEU A 20 10.24 -6.96 2.70
N SER A 21 9.43 -6.40 3.59
CA SER A 21 9.93 -5.58 4.70
C SER A 21 10.49 -6.45 5.83
N ARG A 22 9.71 -7.44 6.26
CA ARG A 22 10.07 -8.41 7.29
C ARG A 22 9.09 -9.58 7.30
N GLU A 23 9.52 -10.65 7.96
CA GLU A 23 8.68 -11.77 8.34
C GLU A 23 8.80 -12.01 9.85
N ASP A 24 7.69 -11.99 10.56
CA ASP A 24 7.64 -12.24 11.98
C ASP A 24 6.44 -13.12 12.35
N ARG A 25 6.70 -14.26 13.01
CA ARG A 25 5.67 -15.19 13.49
C ARG A 25 4.68 -15.64 12.40
N GLY A 26 5.17 -15.87 11.19
CA GLY A 26 4.37 -16.26 10.02
C GLY A 26 3.67 -15.10 9.31
N VAL A 27 3.72 -13.88 9.86
CA VAL A 27 3.19 -12.68 9.21
C VAL A 27 4.28 -12.08 8.34
N ILE A 28 3.94 -11.88 7.06
CA ILE A 28 4.81 -11.21 6.11
C ILE A 28 4.34 -9.77 5.93
N THR A 29 5.23 -8.82 6.17
CA THR A 29 4.97 -7.39 5.93
C THR A 29 5.60 -6.97 4.62
N TYR A 30 4.79 -6.38 3.74
CA TYR A 30 5.21 -5.77 2.50
C TYR A 30 5.17 -4.24 2.61
N ASP A 31 6.24 -3.59 2.17
CA ASP A 31 6.37 -2.14 2.01
C ASP A 31 5.96 -1.80 0.58
N LEU A 32 4.80 -1.15 0.44
CA LEU A 32 4.29 -0.66 -0.83
C LEU A 32 4.74 0.80 -0.95
N ARG A 33 5.87 1.01 -1.61
CA ARG A 33 6.54 2.30 -1.70
C ARG A 33 6.02 3.09 -2.90
N PHE A 34 5.18 4.08 -2.64
CA PHE A 34 4.59 4.93 -3.68
C PHE A 34 5.52 6.06 -4.10
N ILE A 35 6.23 6.65 -3.13
CA ILE A 35 7.05 7.84 -3.32
C ILE A 35 8.49 7.51 -2.92
N LYS A 36 9.44 7.99 -3.73
CA LYS A 36 10.87 7.93 -3.39
C LYS A 36 11.10 8.67 -2.06
N PRO A 37 11.71 8.03 -1.05
CA PRO A 37 11.90 8.67 0.25
C PRO A 37 12.62 10.02 0.14
N ASN A 38 12.26 10.96 1.04
CA ASN A 38 12.84 12.30 1.12
C ASN A 38 12.69 13.16 -0.15
N THR A 39 11.82 12.78 -1.08
CA THR A 39 11.62 13.50 -2.35
C THR A 39 10.18 13.99 -2.46
N PRO A 40 9.87 15.22 -2.00
CA PRO A 40 8.51 15.77 -2.11
C PRO A 40 8.14 16.05 -3.59
N PRO A 41 6.84 16.11 -3.94
CA PRO A 41 5.69 16.02 -3.04
C PRO A 41 5.43 14.60 -2.53
N PHE A 42 5.04 14.50 -1.26
CA PHE A 42 4.55 13.26 -0.65
C PHE A 42 3.06 13.05 -0.97
N LEU A 43 2.51 11.89 -0.63
CA LEU A 43 1.06 11.68 -0.70
C LEU A 43 0.36 12.74 0.16
N SER A 44 -0.64 13.41 -0.41
CA SER A 44 -1.54 14.27 0.37
C SER A 44 -2.28 13.40 1.39
N ASN A 45 -2.72 13.99 2.50
CA ASN A 45 -3.51 13.23 3.47
C ASN A 45 -4.80 12.67 2.84
N LYS A 46 -5.44 13.46 1.97
CA LYS A 46 -6.65 13.06 1.25
C LYS A 46 -6.43 11.84 0.36
N ALA A 47 -5.38 11.85 -0.46
CA ALA A 47 -5.02 10.70 -1.30
C ALA A 47 -4.67 9.49 -0.44
N LEU A 48 -3.80 9.68 0.56
CA LEU A 48 -3.32 8.63 1.46
C LEU A 48 -4.48 7.91 2.17
N HIS A 49 -5.41 8.68 2.74
CA HIS A 49 -6.55 8.20 3.49
C HIS A 49 -7.61 7.54 2.60
N THR A 50 -7.84 8.09 1.41
CA THR A 50 -8.77 7.47 0.44
C THR A 50 -8.23 6.15 -0.09
N ILE A 51 -6.92 6.07 -0.36
CA ILE A 51 -6.26 4.81 -0.75
C ILE A 51 -6.34 3.80 0.40
N GLU A 52 -6.16 4.22 1.66
CA GLU A 52 -6.37 3.35 2.83
C GLU A 52 -7.77 2.72 2.82
N HIS A 53 -8.82 3.53 2.71
CA HIS A 53 -10.20 3.05 2.66
C HIS A 53 -10.44 2.07 1.51
N LEU A 54 -10.05 2.46 0.29
CA LEU A 54 -10.27 1.65 -0.91
C LEU A 54 -9.50 0.33 -0.86
N CYS A 55 -8.20 0.36 -0.58
CA CYS A 55 -7.37 -0.84 -0.53
C CYS A 55 -7.79 -1.76 0.60
N ALA A 56 -8.07 -1.23 1.81
CA ALA A 56 -8.52 -2.06 2.92
C ALA A 56 -9.83 -2.80 2.57
N THR A 57 -10.78 -2.12 1.92
CA THR A 57 -12.02 -2.76 1.42
C THR A 57 -11.73 -3.79 0.35
N TYR A 58 -10.98 -3.47 -0.69
CA TYR A 58 -10.76 -4.36 -1.84
C TYR A 58 -9.95 -5.60 -1.47
N LEU A 59 -8.89 -5.45 -0.67
CA LEU A 59 -8.06 -6.55 -0.22
C LEU A 59 -8.87 -7.53 0.65
N ARG A 60 -9.69 -7.02 1.57
CA ARG A 60 -10.55 -7.84 2.45
C ARG A 60 -11.79 -8.41 1.77
N ASN A 61 -12.13 -7.97 0.56
CA ASN A 61 -13.19 -8.57 -0.27
C ASN A 61 -12.64 -9.39 -1.43
N SER A 62 -11.33 -9.64 -1.46
CA SER A 62 -10.69 -10.52 -2.43
C SER A 62 -10.86 -12.00 -2.03
N LYS A 63 -10.46 -12.91 -2.94
CA LYS A 63 -10.36 -14.34 -2.64
C LYS A 63 -9.35 -14.69 -1.53
N PHE A 64 -8.54 -13.73 -1.09
CA PHE A 64 -7.52 -13.87 -0.04
C PHE A 64 -7.91 -13.10 1.24
N ASN A 65 -9.20 -12.86 1.47
CA ASN A 65 -9.72 -12.08 2.59
C ASN A 65 -9.19 -12.54 3.97
N GLU A 66 -9.15 -13.85 4.22
CA GLU A 66 -8.67 -14.47 5.46
C GLU A 66 -7.15 -14.36 5.63
N ASN A 67 -6.43 -14.10 4.54
CA ASN A 67 -4.97 -13.97 4.54
C ASN A 67 -4.51 -12.52 4.75
N VAL A 68 -5.39 -11.53 4.62
CA VAL A 68 -5.05 -10.10 4.78
C VAL A 68 -5.24 -9.69 6.25
N ILE A 69 -4.13 -9.43 6.93
CA ILE A 69 -4.12 -9.02 8.34
C ILE A 69 -4.37 -7.52 8.47
N TYR A 70 -3.65 -6.71 7.70
CA TYR A 70 -3.70 -5.25 7.81
C TYR A 70 -3.23 -4.59 6.52
N PHE A 71 -3.84 -3.46 6.19
CA PHE A 71 -3.35 -2.50 5.21
C PHE A 71 -3.43 -1.12 5.84
N GLY A 72 -2.37 -0.33 5.77
CA GLY A 72 -2.45 1.04 6.27
C GLY A 72 -1.24 1.92 5.95
N PRO A 73 -1.39 3.23 6.13
CA PRO A 73 -0.44 4.22 5.66
C PRO A 73 0.81 4.29 6.53
N MET A 74 1.94 4.62 5.89
CA MET A 74 3.13 5.03 6.62
C MET A 74 3.00 6.49 7.03
N GLY A 75 3.36 6.83 8.27
CA GLY A 75 3.31 8.21 8.78
C GLY A 75 4.20 9.21 8.01
N CYS A 76 5.22 8.72 7.29
CA CYS A 76 6.03 9.55 6.40
C CYS A 76 5.36 9.87 5.04
N ARG A 77 4.15 9.35 4.78
CA ARG A 77 3.32 9.60 3.59
C ARG A 77 3.97 9.24 2.25
N THR A 78 4.83 8.23 2.26
CA THR A 78 5.51 7.74 1.04
C THR A 78 5.08 6.35 0.61
N GLY A 79 4.15 5.72 1.34
CA GLY A 79 3.71 4.36 1.04
C GLY A 79 2.79 3.78 2.11
N PHE A 80 2.57 2.48 2.01
CA PHE A 80 1.67 1.69 2.85
C PHE A 80 2.36 0.40 3.29
N TYR A 81 1.91 -0.17 4.40
CA TYR A 81 2.24 -1.55 4.76
C TYR A 81 1.06 -2.47 4.47
N LEU A 82 1.33 -3.62 3.87
CA LEU A 82 0.41 -4.74 3.73
C LEU A 82 0.94 -5.93 4.51
N LEU A 83 0.16 -6.42 5.48
CA LEU A 83 0.49 -7.59 6.28
C LEU A 83 -0.37 -8.76 5.81
N THR A 84 0.27 -9.89 5.54
CA THR A 84 -0.39 -11.12 5.08
C THR A 84 0.08 -12.34 5.85
N LEU A 85 -0.72 -13.40 5.83
CA LEU A 85 -0.42 -14.70 6.44
C LEU A 85 -0.73 -15.82 5.44
N GLY A 86 0.22 -16.73 5.25
CA GLY A 86 0.00 -17.96 4.48
C GLY A 86 -0.13 -17.79 2.97
N LEU A 87 0.38 -16.68 2.40
CA LEU A 87 0.42 -16.45 0.96
C LEU A 87 1.84 -16.52 0.40
N ALA A 88 1.99 -17.11 -0.79
CA ALA A 88 3.23 -17.02 -1.53
C ALA A 88 3.46 -15.58 -2.04
N HIS A 89 4.73 -15.17 -2.19
CA HIS A 89 5.06 -13.82 -2.68
C HIS A 89 4.40 -13.50 -4.01
N LYS A 90 4.39 -14.45 -4.95
CA LYS A 90 3.68 -14.33 -6.23
C LYS A 90 2.19 -13.98 -6.08
N GLU A 91 1.52 -14.58 -5.11
CA GLU A 91 0.10 -14.35 -4.85
C GLU A 91 -0.13 -12.95 -4.30
N VAL A 92 0.72 -12.49 -3.38
CA VAL A 92 0.65 -11.13 -2.84
C VAL A 92 0.94 -10.10 -3.92
N ILE A 93 1.97 -10.30 -4.73
CA ILE A 93 2.29 -9.40 -5.86
C ILE A 93 1.10 -9.35 -6.83
N GLY A 94 0.51 -10.49 -7.16
CA GLY A 94 -0.67 -10.56 -8.01
C GLY A 94 -1.88 -9.86 -7.40
N LEU A 95 -2.13 -10.04 -6.11
CA LEU A 95 -3.20 -9.37 -5.37
C LEU A 95 -3.00 -7.84 -5.38
N VAL A 96 -1.81 -7.35 -5.04
CA VAL A 96 -1.49 -5.92 -5.03
C VAL A 96 -1.65 -5.33 -6.42
N LYS A 97 -1.06 -5.94 -7.47
CA LYS A 97 -1.19 -5.44 -8.84
C LYS A 97 -2.65 -5.36 -9.27
N LYS A 98 -3.44 -6.41 -9.00
CA LYS A 98 -4.86 -6.42 -9.35
C LYS A 98 -5.61 -5.32 -8.61
N THR A 99 -5.44 -5.22 -7.29
CA THR A 99 -6.11 -4.19 -6.47
C THR A 99 -5.75 -2.78 -6.92
N ILE A 100 -4.47 -2.48 -7.14
CA ILE A 100 -4.04 -1.16 -7.59
C ILE A 100 -4.59 -0.86 -8.97
N SER A 101 -4.54 -1.81 -9.91
CA SER A 101 -5.11 -1.64 -11.26
C SER A 101 -6.62 -1.40 -11.22
N ASP A 102 -7.38 -2.18 -10.46
CA ASP A 102 -8.84 -2.00 -10.33
C ASP A 102 -9.16 -0.62 -9.73
N LEU A 103 -8.38 -0.18 -8.74
CA LEU A 103 -8.59 1.10 -8.06
C LEU A 103 -8.11 2.31 -8.88
N SER A 104 -7.14 2.15 -9.78
CA SER A 104 -6.74 3.19 -10.73
C SER A 104 -7.89 3.61 -11.64
N ASP A 105 -8.77 2.67 -11.99
CA ASP A 105 -9.94 2.92 -12.85
C ASP A 105 -11.25 3.05 -12.05
N TYR A 106 -11.20 2.95 -10.72
CA TYR A 106 -12.40 2.91 -9.88
C TYR A 106 -13.25 4.18 -10.03
N GLU A 107 -14.55 3.98 -10.17
CA GLU A 107 -15.56 5.01 -10.09
C GLU A 107 -16.63 4.53 -9.10
N GLY A 108 -17.03 5.40 -8.18
CA GLY A 108 -18.02 5.05 -7.17
C GLY A 108 -17.80 5.74 -5.83
N PRO A 109 -18.64 5.40 -4.83
CA PRO A 109 -18.54 5.97 -3.49
C PRO A 109 -17.28 5.46 -2.77
N ILE A 110 -16.60 6.34 -2.04
CA ILE A 110 -15.49 5.92 -1.18
C ILE A 110 -16.09 5.15 0.02
N PRO A 111 -15.70 3.88 0.26
CA PRO A 111 -16.18 3.13 1.43
C PRO A 111 -15.87 3.88 2.72
N GLY A 112 -16.79 3.88 3.70
CA GLY A 112 -16.58 4.55 4.98
C GLY A 112 -16.51 6.08 4.92
N GLN A 113 -16.97 6.72 3.85
CA GLN A 113 -17.04 8.19 3.72
C GLN A 113 -18.24 8.77 4.48
N SER A 114 -18.30 8.52 5.79
CA SER A 114 -19.31 9.10 6.69
C SER A 114 -18.73 9.39 8.06
N GLU A 115 -19.40 10.26 8.83
CA GLU A 115 -18.97 10.62 10.19
C GLU A 115 -19.06 9.46 11.19
N ILE A 116 -19.90 8.45 10.91
CA ILE A 116 -20.06 7.27 11.77
C ILE A 116 -18.94 6.26 11.50
N GLU A 117 -18.46 6.18 10.26
CA GLU A 117 -17.52 5.14 9.82
C GLU A 117 -16.07 5.61 9.83
N CYS A 118 -15.81 6.93 9.84
CA CYS A 118 -14.47 7.49 9.72
C CYS A 118 -14.22 8.65 10.67
N GLY A 119 -13.08 8.60 11.35
CA GLY A 119 -12.63 9.65 12.28
C GLY A 119 -12.37 11.01 11.62
N ASN A 120 -12.15 11.05 10.30
CA ASN A 120 -12.06 12.30 9.53
C ASN A 120 -12.53 12.15 8.08
N TYR A 121 -13.81 11.85 7.87
CA TYR A 121 -14.38 11.62 6.53
C TYR A 121 -14.23 12.80 5.55
N LYS A 122 -13.90 14.00 6.05
CA LYS A 122 -13.68 15.22 5.25
C LYS A 122 -12.32 15.23 4.53
N GLU A 123 -11.36 14.41 4.98
CA GLU A 123 -10.07 14.19 4.31
C GLU A 123 -10.14 12.98 3.37
N LEU A 124 -11.18 12.89 2.55
CA LEU A 124 -11.33 11.87 1.50
C LEU A 124 -11.50 12.56 0.14
N ASP A 125 -10.75 12.11 -0.86
CA ASP A 125 -10.74 12.63 -2.22
C ASP A 125 -10.34 11.53 -3.22
N LEU A 126 -11.34 11.05 -3.96
CA LEU A 126 -11.17 9.97 -4.92
C LEU A 126 -10.24 10.37 -6.07
N GLN A 127 -10.29 11.62 -6.53
CA GLN A 127 -9.51 12.05 -7.69
C GLN A 127 -8.03 12.17 -7.35
N GLU A 128 -7.70 12.70 -6.16
CA GLU A 128 -6.32 12.69 -5.68
C GLU A 128 -5.80 11.25 -5.47
N ALA A 129 -6.62 10.35 -4.93
CA ALA A 129 -6.26 8.94 -4.76
C ALA A 129 -5.97 8.24 -6.10
N LYS A 130 -6.87 8.36 -7.07
CA LYS A 130 -6.72 7.75 -8.41
C LYS A 130 -5.44 8.22 -9.10
N LYS A 131 -5.12 9.51 -9.00
CA LYS A 131 -3.89 10.06 -9.57
C LYS A 131 -2.63 9.36 -9.04
N GLU A 132 -2.57 9.10 -7.74
CA GLU A 132 -1.42 8.42 -7.13
C GLU A 132 -1.44 6.91 -7.40
N LEU A 133 -2.62 6.28 -7.45
CA LEU A 133 -2.77 4.88 -7.84
C LEU A 133 -2.33 4.63 -9.28
N ILE A 134 -2.68 5.48 -10.24
CA ILE A 134 -2.26 5.37 -11.64
C ILE A 134 -0.74 5.39 -11.76
N LYS A 135 -0.07 6.35 -11.10
CA LYS A 135 1.40 6.43 -11.09
C LYS A 135 2.02 5.17 -10.48
N TYR A 136 1.45 4.70 -9.36
CA TYR A 136 1.97 3.52 -8.69
C TYR A 136 1.73 2.24 -9.51
N ASN A 137 0.60 2.14 -10.21
CA ASN A 137 0.32 1.04 -11.13
C ASN A 137 1.41 0.94 -12.21
N ASP A 138 1.81 2.07 -12.79
CA ASP A 138 2.90 2.12 -13.77
C ASP A 138 4.25 1.65 -13.21
N VAL A 139 4.52 1.90 -11.92
CA VAL A 139 5.74 1.43 -11.24
C VAL A 139 5.71 -0.08 -11.06
N ILE A 140 4.56 -0.65 -10.66
CA ILE A 140 4.50 -2.04 -10.22
C ILE A 140 4.12 -3.04 -11.30
N LYS A 141 3.53 -2.60 -12.42
CA LYS A 141 2.92 -3.48 -13.44
C LYS A 141 3.85 -4.58 -13.95
N ASP A 142 5.15 -4.32 -14.03
CA ASP A 142 6.15 -5.28 -14.53
C ASP A 142 6.97 -5.99 -13.44
N LEU A 143 6.75 -5.67 -12.16
CA LEU A 143 7.52 -6.26 -11.06
C LEU A 143 7.32 -7.78 -10.93
N THR A 144 8.38 -8.48 -10.56
CA THR A 144 8.38 -9.91 -10.31
C THR A 144 8.84 -10.20 -8.88
N GLU A 145 8.80 -11.46 -8.47
CA GLU A 145 9.32 -11.90 -7.16
C GLU A 145 10.81 -11.57 -6.96
N LYS A 146 11.58 -11.34 -8.03
CA LYS A 146 12.99 -10.96 -7.93
C LYS A 146 13.18 -9.51 -7.51
N ASP A 147 12.17 -8.67 -7.69
CA ASP A 147 12.26 -7.22 -7.50
C ASP A 147 11.86 -6.79 -6.09
N ILE A 148 11.33 -7.71 -5.26
CA ILE A 148 10.78 -7.39 -3.93
C ILE A 148 11.84 -7.26 -2.83
N TYR A 149 13.12 -7.40 -3.15
CA TYR A 149 14.18 -7.31 -2.15
C TYR A 149 14.78 -5.90 -2.16
N TYR A 150 15.00 -5.35 -0.96
CA TYR A 150 15.74 -4.09 -0.83
C TYR A 150 17.15 -4.25 -1.42
N LYS A 151 17.64 -3.20 -2.07
CA LYS A 151 18.97 -3.14 -2.69
C LYS A 151 19.98 -2.44 -1.78
#